data_AF-A0A7W0RSV2-F1
#
_entry.id   AF-A0A7W0RSV2-F1
#
_cell.length_a   1.000
_cell.length_b   1.000
_cell.length_c   1.000
_cell.angle_alpha   90.00
_cell.angle_beta   90.00
_cell.angle_gamma   90.00
#
_symmetry.space_group_name_H-M   'P 1'
#
loop_
_entity.id
_entity.type
_entity.pdbx_description
1 polymer ?
#
loop_
_entity_poly.entity_id
_entity_poly.type
_entity_poly.pdbx_seq_one_letter_code
_entity_poly.pdbx_strand_id
1 'polypeptide(L)'
;MWLSLASFALIFLCVAVVGAQATILPDEIAAPLFTSSAKSQSQDITQAQADLYERWRANIRNNQTLAYEAGKEYLTKYPEDGYTAHVKKWVGEYEKAARRVRFRQLLERDKKYGEAFATGKLVLADAPDNLQTLINLAYAGYFAQAENDSSVNAETLAFARQAIERLGAGDKLADWKPFANQADALGYLNFIAGELTLKDSPLEASRYFLEALRHEGSVKTYPVIYARLGVVYAVRDFDPLARKFEARYKGKDVTPESQVALAEVYQVVDKIVDAYARAVALSGTDAQYEVARRRWLEELNRFYKTRHNNSLDGLETLIANVLTKPLP
;
A
#
# COMPACT_ATOMS: atom_id res chain seq x y z
N MET A 1 -9.62 6.51 -32.76
CA MET A 1 -8.50 5.56 -32.92
C MET A 1 -8.17 5.06 -31.52
N TRP A 2 -8.78 3.93 -31.15
CA TRP A 2 -8.75 3.39 -29.79
C TRP A 2 -7.46 2.60 -29.59
N LEU A 3 -6.52 3.14 -28.82
CA LEU A 3 -5.35 2.39 -28.38
C LEU A 3 -5.65 1.80 -27.00
N SER A 4 -5.59 0.47 -26.97
CA SER A 4 -5.68 -0.42 -25.81
C SER A 4 -5.06 0.18 -24.54
N LEU A 5 -5.87 0.32 -23.50
CA LEU A 5 -5.47 0.66 -22.12
C LEU A 5 -4.85 -0.54 -21.37
N ALA A 6 -4.54 -1.64 -22.05
CA ALA A 6 -3.97 -2.84 -21.44
C ALA A 6 -2.46 -2.93 -21.71
N SER A 7 -1.65 -2.22 -20.94
CA SER A 7 -0.23 -2.52 -20.66
C SER A 7 0.31 -1.53 -19.62
N PHE A 8 -0.04 -1.74 -18.35
CA PHE A 8 0.53 -1.01 -17.22
C PHE A 8 1.03 -2.01 -16.19
N ALA A 9 2.29 -2.41 -16.34
CA ALA A 9 3.08 -3.01 -15.27
C ALA A 9 4.57 -2.80 -15.59
N LEU A 10 5.35 -2.67 -14.52
CA LEU A 10 6.82 -2.61 -14.43
C LEU A 10 7.50 -1.26 -14.71
N ILE A 11 7.87 -0.59 -13.63
CA ILE A 11 9.17 0.09 -13.52
C ILE A 11 9.86 -0.48 -12.27
N PHE A 12 10.96 -1.21 -12.50
CA PHE A 12 11.77 -1.90 -11.50
C PHE A 12 12.56 -0.90 -10.64
N LEU A 13 12.52 -1.09 -9.32
CA LEU A 13 13.44 -0.45 -8.37
C LEU A 13 14.59 -1.43 -8.08
N CYS A 14 15.78 -1.16 -8.63
CA CYS A 14 17.03 -1.85 -8.29
C CYS A 14 17.93 -0.93 -7.47
N VAL A 15 18.33 -1.30 -6.25
CA VAL A 15 19.64 -0.94 -5.67
C VAL A 15 20.07 -1.94 -4.57
N ALA A 16 21.30 -2.42 -4.74
CA ALA A 16 22.36 -2.91 -3.84
C ALA A 16 22.02 -3.69 -2.55
N VAL A 17 22.48 -4.94 -2.53
CA VAL A 17 22.62 -5.81 -1.36
C VAL A 17 23.99 -5.56 -0.71
N VAL A 18 24.00 -5.11 0.55
CA VAL A 18 25.16 -5.23 1.44
C VAL A 18 24.77 -6.24 2.51
N GLY A 19 25.46 -7.38 2.52
CA GLY A 19 25.23 -8.47 3.45
C GLY A 19 25.77 -8.14 4.84
N ALA A 20 24.91 -8.27 5.85
CA ALA A 20 25.30 -8.48 7.22
C ALA A 20 24.36 -9.52 7.83
N GLN A 21 24.87 -10.73 8.10
CA GLN A 21 24.18 -11.70 8.93
C GLN A 21 24.27 -11.22 10.38
N ALA A 22 23.14 -10.80 10.93
CA ALA A 22 22.99 -10.58 12.37
C ALA A 22 21.75 -11.35 12.83
N THR A 23 21.98 -12.37 13.65
CA THR A 23 20.97 -13.01 14.49
C THR A 23 20.44 -11.97 15.47
N ILE A 24 19.30 -11.37 15.14
CA ILE A 24 18.57 -10.46 16.03
C ILE A 24 17.14 -10.98 16.09
N LEU A 25 16.86 -11.82 17.09
CA LEU A 25 15.51 -11.83 17.66
C LEU A 25 15.46 -10.59 18.56
N PRO A 26 14.59 -9.59 18.28
CA PRO A 26 14.46 -8.44 19.17
C PRO A 26 13.96 -8.88 20.55
N ASP A 27 14.32 -8.13 21.59
CA ASP A 27 13.87 -8.23 23.00
C ASP A 27 12.33 -8.20 23.20
N GLU A 28 11.56 -8.22 22.11
CA GLU A 28 10.10 -8.10 22.06
C GLU A 28 9.38 -9.43 22.41
N ILE A 29 10.09 -10.51 22.67
CA ILE A 29 9.51 -11.76 23.19
C ILE A 29 9.59 -11.76 24.71
N ALA A 30 8.95 -10.76 25.34
CA ALA A 30 8.66 -10.81 26.77
C ALA A 30 7.69 -11.98 27.00
N ALA A 31 8.25 -13.14 27.36
CA ALA A 31 7.47 -14.31 27.73
C ALA A 31 6.46 -13.88 28.82
N PRO A 32 5.16 -14.27 28.71
CA PRO A 32 4.23 -14.02 29.79
C PRO A 32 4.82 -14.59 31.09
N LEU A 33 4.77 -13.81 32.16
CA LEU A 33 5.24 -14.19 33.49
C LEU A 33 4.42 -15.40 33.96
N PHE A 34 4.89 -16.60 33.66
CA PHE A 34 4.48 -17.80 34.36
C PHE A 34 5.15 -17.77 35.73
N THR A 35 4.51 -17.12 36.71
CA THR A 35 4.79 -17.32 38.12
C THR A 35 4.26 -18.69 38.52
N SER A 36 5.08 -19.73 38.32
CA SER A 36 4.74 -21.08 38.79
C SER A 36 5.21 -21.24 40.23
N SER A 37 4.26 -21.18 41.17
CA SER A 37 4.33 -22.00 42.37
C SER A 37 3.52 -23.27 42.06
N ALA A 38 4.15 -24.25 41.41
CA ALA A 38 3.60 -25.59 41.25
C ALA A 38 4.31 -26.52 42.23
N LYS A 39 3.67 -26.75 43.39
CA LYS A 39 3.92 -27.97 44.17
C LYS A 39 3.36 -29.15 43.38
N SER A 40 4.26 -30.06 43.01
CA SER A 40 4.08 -31.48 42.69
C SER A 40 2.64 -31.97 42.48
N GLN A 41 2.25 -32.16 41.21
CA GLN A 41 1.37 -33.26 40.82
C GLN A 41 2.26 -34.34 40.22
N SER A 42 2.54 -35.40 40.97
CA SER A 42 3.26 -36.58 40.49
C SER A 42 2.34 -37.39 39.57
N GLN A 43 2.35 -37.06 38.27
CA GLN A 43 2.10 -38.05 37.23
C GLN A 43 3.42 -38.80 37.00
N ASP A 44 3.38 -40.12 36.88
CA ASP A 44 4.52 -40.98 36.53
C ASP A 44 5.01 -40.65 35.11
N ILE A 45 5.74 -39.54 34.97
CA ILE A 45 6.44 -39.20 33.74
C ILE A 45 7.78 -39.92 33.71
N THR A 46 8.17 -40.39 32.53
CA THR A 46 9.48 -41.03 32.37
C THR A 46 10.61 -40.02 32.59
N GLN A 47 11.82 -40.47 32.95
CA GLN A 47 12.98 -39.58 33.06
C GLN A 47 13.23 -38.81 31.76
N ALA A 48 13.09 -39.48 30.60
CA ALA A 48 13.23 -38.85 29.30
C ALA A 48 12.21 -37.71 29.06
N GLN A 49 10.99 -37.86 29.58
CA GLN A 49 9.96 -36.83 29.53
C GLN A 49 10.29 -35.66 30.46
N ALA A 50 10.73 -35.94 31.68
CA ALA A 50 11.17 -34.92 32.63
C ALA A 50 12.36 -34.10 32.09
N ASP A 51 13.36 -34.77 31.51
CA ASP A 51 14.55 -34.14 30.93
C ASP A 51 14.20 -33.20 29.76
N LEU A 52 13.28 -33.63 28.90
CA LEU A 52 12.86 -32.85 27.74
C LEU A 52 12.02 -31.64 28.16
N TYR A 53 11.13 -31.82 29.15
CA TYR A 53 10.38 -30.72 29.75
C TYR A 53 11.30 -29.70 30.43
N GLU A 54 12.30 -30.15 31.18
CA GLU A 54 13.27 -29.27 31.83
C GLU A 54 14.12 -28.52 30.81
N ARG A 55 14.54 -29.17 29.72
CA ARG A 55 15.24 -28.49 28.61
C ARG A 55 14.39 -27.36 28.03
N TRP A 56 13.10 -27.60 27.79
CA TRP A 56 12.18 -26.54 27.36
C TRP A 56 12.12 -25.43 28.41
N ARG A 57 11.76 -25.77 29.66
CA ARG A 57 11.54 -24.84 30.78
C ARG A 57 12.76 -23.96 31.07
N ALA A 58 13.96 -24.53 31.12
CA ALA A 58 15.20 -23.82 31.42
C ALA A 58 15.55 -22.77 30.36
N ASN A 59 15.05 -22.94 29.13
CA ASN A 59 15.42 -22.12 27.98
C ASN A 59 14.34 -21.11 27.55
N ILE A 60 13.09 -21.20 28.05
CA ILE A 60 11.95 -20.36 27.60
C ILE A 60 12.18 -18.84 27.71
N ARG A 61 13.17 -18.39 28.49
CA ARG A 61 13.54 -16.98 28.65
C ARG A 61 14.78 -16.60 27.87
N ASN A 62 15.87 -17.36 28.06
CA ASN A 62 17.21 -16.94 27.67
C ASN A 62 17.69 -17.56 26.34
N ASN A 63 17.06 -18.65 25.90
CA ASN A 63 17.41 -19.30 24.64
C ASN A 63 16.14 -19.88 23.98
N GLN A 64 15.31 -18.96 23.49
CA GLN A 64 13.97 -19.32 23.02
C GLN A 64 13.99 -20.24 21.80
N THR A 65 15.03 -20.19 20.95
CA THR A 65 15.22 -21.15 19.86
C THR A 65 15.37 -22.58 20.40
N LEU A 66 16.25 -22.77 21.40
CA LEU A 66 16.44 -24.09 22.03
C LEU A 66 15.18 -24.55 22.77
N ALA A 67 14.46 -23.63 23.42
CA ALA A 67 13.18 -23.95 24.03
C ALA A 67 12.15 -24.39 22.97
N TYR A 68 12.08 -23.72 21.82
CA TYR A 68 11.18 -24.09 20.74
C TYR A 68 11.48 -25.47 20.17
N GLU A 69 12.75 -25.79 19.90
CA GLU A 69 13.16 -27.12 19.45
C GLU A 69 12.77 -28.20 20.47
N ALA A 70 13.10 -28.00 21.75
CA ALA A 70 12.75 -28.92 22.82
C ALA A 70 11.22 -29.07 22.98
N GLY A 71 10.46 -27.97 22.84
CA GLY A 71 9.01 -27.98 22.91
C GLY A 71 8.36 -28.73 21.75
N LYS A 72 8.85 -28.56 20.52
CA LYS A 72 8.37 -29.33 19.35
C LYS A 72 8.68 -30.80 19.50
N GLU A 73 9.89 -31.14 19.97
CA GLU A 73 10.26 -32.52 20.28
C GLU A 73 9.33 -33.10 21.36
N TYR A 74 9.04 -32.34 22.42
CA TYR A 74 8.15 -32.77 23.51
C TYR A 74 6.74 -33.07 23.00
N LEU A 75 6.15 -32.17 22.23
CA LEU A 75 4.80 -32.33 21.70
C LEU A 75 4.69 -33.49 20.69
N THR A 76 5.80 -33.86 20.06
CA THR A 76 5.85 -35.01 19.14
C THR A 76 5.90 -36.32 19.92
N LYS A 77 6.66 -36.38 21.02
CA LYS A 77 6.85 -37.60 21.82
C LYS A 77 5.76 -37.83 22.87
N TYR A 78 5.20 -36.74 23.41
CA TYR A 78 4.27 -36.74 24.53
C TYR A 78 3.05 -35.84 24.22
N PRO A 79 2.17 -36.29 23.31
CA PRO A 79 1.06 -35.47 22.80
C PRO A 79 -0.10 -35.29 23.78
N GLU A 80 -0.21 -36.11 24.83
CA GLU A 80 -1.32 -36.10 25.79
C GLU A 80 -0.83 -36.37 27.23
N ASP A 81 -0.26 -35.35 27.88
CA ASP A 81 0.10 -35.38 29.30
C ASP A 81 -0.25 -34.05 30.03
N GLY A 82 0.02 -34.00 31.34
CA GLY A 82 -0.25 -32.83 32.19
C GLY A 82 0.56 -31.57 31.86
N TYR A 83 1.66 -31.71 31.12
CA TYR A 83 2.54 -30.62 30.69
C TYR A 83 2.32 -30.20 29.23
N THR A 84 1.77 -31.08 28.37
CA THR A 84 1.53 -30.84 26.94
C THR A 84 0.79 -29.52 26.73
N ALA A 85 -0.21 -29.21 27.55
CA ALA A 85 -0.97 -27.97 27.43
C ALA A 85 -0.09 -26.71 27.56
N HIS A 86 0.87 -26.73 28.50
CA HIS A 86 1.80 -25.63 28.72
C HIS A 86 2.80 -25.49 27.58
N VAL A 87 3.39 -26.62 27.15
CA VAL A 87 4.37 -26.64 26.05
C VAL A 87 3.69 -26.20 24.74
N LYS A 88 2.50 -26.73 24.45
CA LYS A 88 1.70 -26.40 23.25
C LYS A 88 1.36 -24.91 23.21
N LYS A 89 0.93 -24.34 24.33
CA LYS A 89 0.64 -22.91 24.43
C LYS A 89 1.88 -22.08 24.12
N TRP A 90 3.01 -22.37 24.77
CA TRP A 90 4.24 -21.60 24.57
C TRP A 90 4.78 -21.73 23.14
N VAL A 91 4.82 -22.95 22.59
CA VAL A 91 5.25 -23.21 21.21
C VAL A 91 4.38 -22.45 20.22
N GLY A 92 3.05 -22.45 20.41
CA GLY A 92 2.14 -21.68 19.57
C GLY A 92 2.37 -20.18 19.62
N GLU A 93 2.61 -19.61 20.82
CA GLU A 93 2.92 -18.19 20.95
C GLU A 93 4.28 -17.82 20.36
N TYR A 94 5.29 -18.69 20.48
CA TYR A 94 6.58 -18.53 19.80
C TYR A 94 6.42 -18.52 18.28
N GLU A 95 5.65 -19.45 17.71
CA GLU A 95 5.39 -19.51 16.26
C GLU A 95 4.67 -18.24 15.76
N LYS A 96 3.69 -17.72 16.52
CA LYS A 96 3.02 -16.44 16.22
C LYS A 96 4.00 -15.27 16.24
N ALA A 97 4.86 -15.19 17.26
CA ALA A 97 5.86 -14.13 17.37
C ALA A 97 6.88 -14.21 16.23
N ALA A 98 7.38 -15.40 15.91
CA ALA A 98 8.30 -15.64 14.80
C ALA A 98 7.67 -15.23 13.46
N ARG A 99 6.38 -15.53 13.23
CA ARG A 99 5.64 -15.05 12.04
C ARG A 99 5.60 -13.53 11.95
N ARG A 100 5.33 -12.82 13.05
CA ARG A 100 5.34 -11.34 13.08
C ARG A 100 6.71 -10.77 12.72
N VAL A 101 7.78 -11.33 13.28
CA VAL A 101 9.15 -10.93 12.96
C VAL A 101 9.46 -11.18 11.48
N ARG A 102 9.12 -12.38 10.97
CA ARG A 102 9.32 -12.73 9.56
C ARG A 102 8.54 -11.82 8.62
N PHE A 103 7.29 -11.47 8.97
CA PHE A 103 6.48 -10.54 8.20
C PHE A 103 7.16 -9.16 8.05
N ARG A 104 7.59 -8.54 9.18
CA ARG A 104 8.31 -7.26 9.14
C ARG A 104 9.61 -7.35 8.35
N GLN A 105 10.36 -8.44 8.53
CA GLN A 105 11.59 -8.67 7.77
C GLN A 105 11.33 -8.73 6.26
N LEU A 106 10.31 -9.50 5.83
CA LEU A 106 9.94 -9.63 4.42
C LEU A 106 9.52 -8.29 3.81
N LEU A 107 8.79 -7.48 4.58
CA LEU A 107 8.27 -6.19 4.16
C LEU A 107 9.36 -5.11 4.03
N GLU A 108 10.15 -4.93 5.09
CA GLU A 108 11.02 -3.76 5.24
C GLU A 108 12.43 -4.00 4.72
N ARG A 109 12.98 -5.19 5.01
CA ARG A 109 14.38 -5.51 4.72
C ARG A 109 14.54 -6.28 3.42
N ASP A 110 13.85 -7.41 3.31
CA ASP A 110 14.02 -8.32 2.18
C ASP A 110 13.22 -7.83 0.95
N LYS A 111 12.22 -6.94 1.16
CA LYS A 111 11.34 -6.35 0.14
C LYS A 111 10.68 -7.40 -0.77
N LYS A 112 10.35 -8.55 -0.18
CA LYS A 112 9.69 -9.66 -0.86
C LYS A 112 8.19 -9.56 -0.64
N TYR A 113 7.54 -8.69 -1.39
CA TYR A 113 6.19 -8.24 -1.07
C TYR A 113 5.12 -9.34 -1.23
N GLY A 114 5.24 -10.24 -2.20
CA GLY A 114 4.36 -11.41 -2.31
C GLY A 114 4.44 -12.35 -1.09
N GLU A 115 5.66 -12.71 -0.67
CA GLU A 115 5.87 -13.50 0.55
C GLU A 115 5.40 -12.75 1.81
N ALA A 116 5.63 -11.43 1.87
CA ALA A 116 5.18 -10.57 2.97
C ALA A 116 3.65 -10.57 3.06
N PHE A 117 2.95 -10.45 1.94
CA PHE A 117 1.50 -10.47 1.89
C PHE A 117 0.94 -11.80 2.40
N ALA A 118 1.45 -12.92 1.89
CA ALA A 118 1.05 -14.26 2.34
C ALA A 118 1.29 -14.47 3.85
N THR A 119 2.47 -14.07 4.35
CA THR A 119 2.82 -14.19 5.77
C THR A 119 1.97 -13.26 6.65
N GLY A 120 1.73 -12.03 6.19
CA GLY A 120 0.93 -11.03 6.88
C GLY A 120 -0.52 -11.47 7.07
N LYS A 121 -1.10 -12.22 6.12
CA LYS A 121 -2.45 -12.79 6.28
C LYS A 121 -2.54 -13.77 7.45
N LEU A 122 -1.50 -14.58 7.65
CA LEU A 122 -1.42 -15.48 8.81
C LEU A 122 -1.29 -14.68 10.11
N VAL A 123 -0.50 -13.60 10.11
CA VAL A 123 -0.37 -12.70 11.25
C VAL A 123 -1.71 -12.02 11.57
N LEU A 124 -2.46 -11.59 10.56
CA LEU A 124 -3.78 -10.99 10.76
C LEU A 124 -4.78 -12.02 11.27
N ALA A 125 -4.73 -13.28 10.81
CA ALA A 125 -5.58 -14.34 11.35
C ALA A 125 -5.31 -14.60 12.85
N ASP A 126 -4.05 -14.47 13.30
CA ASP A 126 -3.69 -14.56 14.72
C ASP A 126 -4.18 -13.36 15.55
N ALA A 127 -4.33 -12.19 14.92
CA ALA A 127 -4.75 -10.93 15.55
C ALA A 127 -5.61 -10.08 14.59
N PRO A 128 -6.91 -10.42 14.42
CA PRO A 128 -7.77 -9.83 13.38
C PRO A 128 -7.94 -8.30 13.48
N ASP A 129 -7.84 -7.77 14.70
CA ASP A 129 -7.98 -6.35 14.99
C ASP A 129 -6.65 -5.58 14.94
N ASN A 130 -5.56 -6.18 14.45
CA ASN A 130 -4.26 -5.53 14.40
C ASN A 130 -4.18 -4.53 13.22
N LEU A 131 -4.36 -3.24 13.52
CA LEU A 131 -4.35 -2.17 12.51
C LEU A 131 -3.02 -2.07 11.75
N GLN A 132 -1.87 -2.23 12.44
CA GLN A 132 -0.56 -2.21 11.78
C GLN A 132 -0.47 -3.29 10.70
N THR A 133 -1.00 -4.47 10.98
CA THR A 133 -0.98 -5.60 10.04
C THR A 133 -1.86 -5.31 8.83
N LEU A 134 -3.04 -4.70 9.01
CA LEU A 134 -3.90 -4.25 7.90
C LEU A 134 -3.17 -3.25 6.99
N ILE A 135 -2.54 -2.24 7.60
CA ILE A 135 -1.79 -1.20 6.88
C ILE A 135 -0.62 -1.83 6.11
N ASN A 136 0.15 -2.70 6.76
CA ASN A 136 1.29 -3.37 6.16
C ASN A 136 0.87 -4.36 5.05
N LEU A 137 -0.31 -4.99 5.17
CA LEU A 137 -0.88 -5.85 4.13
C LEU A 137 -1.31 -5.05 2.90
N ALA A 138 -1.96 -3.89 3.09
CA ALA A 138 -2.29 -2.99 1.99
C ALA A 138 -1.03 -2.55 1.23
N TYR A 139 0.02 -2.16 1.97
CA TYR A 139 1.31 -1.79 1.40
C TYR A 139 1.97 -2.97 0.66
N ALA A 140 2.08 -4.14 1.31
CA ALA A 140 2.68 -5.33 0.70
C ALA A 140 1.92 -5.75 -0.57
N GLY A 141 0.59 -5.79 -0.53
CA GLY A 141 -0.22 -6.19 -1.68
C GLY A 141 -0.08 -5.22 -2.86
N TYR A 142 -0.01 -3.92 -2.59
CA TYR A 142 0.22 -2.91 -3.64
C TYR A 142 1.55 -3.10 -4.37
N PHE A 143 2.62 -3.50 -3.68
CA PHE A 143 3.90 -3.78 -4.31
C PHE A 143 4.00 -5.20 -4.89
N ALA A 144 3.30 -6.18 -4.31
CA ALA A 144 3.23 -7.53 -4.86
C ALA A 144 2.57 -7.55 -6.25
N GLN A 145 1.59 -6.67 -6.52
CA GLN A 145 0.99 -6.56 -7.85
C GLN A 145 2.03 -6.22 -8.94
N ALA A 146 3.10 -5.49 -8.58
CA ALA A 146 4.16 -5.11 -9.52
C ALA A 146 4.99 -6.33 -9.98
N GLU A 147 4.86 -7.47 -9.28
CA GLU A 147 5.38 -8.78 -9.67
C GLU A 147 4.39 -9.54 -10.60
N ASN A 148 3.39 -8.84 -11.17
CA ASN A 148 2.30 -9.33 -12.02
C ASN A 148 1.28 -10.25 -11.33
N ASP A 149 1.23 -10.28 -9.99
CA ASP A 149 0.20 -11.00 -9.27
C ASP A 149 -1.03 -10.12 -9.00
N SER A 150 -1.90 -9.97 -10.00
CA SER A 150 -3.17 -9.24 -9.83
C SER A 150 -4.19 -9.95 -8.93
N SER A 151 -3.95 -11.21 -8.54
CA SER A 151 -4.89 -11.98 -7.72
C SER A 151 -5.06 -11.40 -6.31
N VAL A 152 -4.05 -10.67 -5.81
CA VAL A 152 -4.07 -10.05 -4.49
C VAL A 152 -4.82 -8.71 -4.45
N ASN A 153 -5.20 -8.13 -5.59
CA ASN A 153 -5.71 -6.76 -5.67
C ASN A 153 -7.00 -6.55 -4.87
N ALA A 154 -7.95 -7.50 -4.96
CA ALA A 154 -9.22 -7.40 -4.25
C ALA A 154 -9.04 -7.44 -2.72
N GLU A 155 -8.21 -8.36 -2.23
CA GLU A 155 -7.86 -8.45 -0.81
C GLU A 155 -7.09 -7.21 -0.34
N THR A 156 -6.14 -6.73 -1.15
CA THR A 156 -5.35 -5.52 -0.86
C THR A 156 -6.25 -4.29 -0.72
N LEU A 157 -7.21 -4.11 -1.62
CA LEU A 157 -8.19 -3.02 -1.54
C LEU A 157 -9.06 -3.13 -0.30
N ALA A 158 -9.47 -4.34 0.09
CA ALA A 158 -10.23 -4.56 1.32
C ALA A 158 -9.42 -4.16 2.57
N PHE A 159 -8.15 -4.56 2.67
CA PHE A 159 -7.27 -4.15 3.77
C PHE A 159 -7.03 -2.64 3.79
N ALA A 160 -6.83 -2.01 2.63
CA ALA A 160 -6.65 -0.56 2.53
C ALA A 160 -7.90 0.19 3.05
N ARG A 161 -9.10 -0.22 2.61
CA ARG A 161 -10.37 0.38 3.07
C ARG A 161 -10.59 0.21 4.56
N GLN A 162 -10.35 -0.98 5.10
CA GLN A 162 -10.49 -1.25 6.53
C GLN A 162 -9.50 -0.40 7.35
N ALA A 163 -8.26 -0.25 6.89
CA ALA A 163 -7.28 0.60 7.54
C ALA A 163 -7.69 2.09 7.51
N ILE A 164 -8.17 2.59 6.36
CA ILE A 164 -8.67 3.97 6.22
C ILE A 164 -9.82 4.23 7.18
N GLU A 165 -10.81 3.32 7.25
CA GLU A 165 -11.97 3.44 8.13
C GLU A 165 -11.54 3.57 9.60
N ARG A 166 -10.65 2.66 10.04
CA ARG A 166 -10.17 2.64 11.43
C ARG A 166 -9.35 3.87 11.80
N LEU A 167 -8.46 4.31 10.91
CA LEU A 167 -7.70 5.54 11.11
C LEU A 167 -8.62 6.77 11.12
N GLY A 168 -9.68 6.78 10.31
CA GLY A 168 -10.71 7.82 10.31
C GLY A 168 -11.56 7.84 11.59
N ALA A 169 -11.76 6.68 12.22
CA ALA A 169 -12.42 6.54 13.51
C ALA A 169 -11.55 6.96 14.71
N GLY A 170 -10.26 7.25 14.48
CA GLY A 170 -9.34 7.75 15.49
C GLY A 170 -8.41 6.69 16.08
N ASP A 171 -8.38 5.46 15.54
CA ASP A 171 -7.37 4.47 15.92
C ASP A 171 -5.96 5.00 15.66
N LYS A 172 -5.01 4.66 16.54
CA LYS A 172 -3.61 5.10 16.45
C LYS A 172 -2.67 3.91 16.49
N LEU A 173 -1.53 4.07 15.83
CA LEU A 173 -0.41 3.15 15.91
C LEU A 173 0.64 3.67 16.90
N ALA A 174 1.35 2.73 17.54
CA ALA A 174 2.52 3.05 18.35
C ALA A 174 3.75 3.37 17.47
N ASP A 175 3.83 2.74 16.29
CA ASP A 175 4.86 2.98 15.27
C ASP A 175 4.17 3.21 13.93
N TRP A 176 4.56 4.24 13.19
CA TRP A 176 3.94 4.59 11.91
C TRP A 176 4.68 4.00 10.71
N LYS A 177 5.82 3.33 10.91
CA LYS A 177 6.61 2.78 9.81
C LYS A 177 5.76 1.87 8.88
N PRO A 178 6.00 1.93 7.56
CA PRO A 178 7.04 2.71 6.87
C PRO A 178 6.70 4.21 6.70
N PHE A 179 5.53 4.66 7.15
CA PHE A 179 5.07 6.04 7.02
C PHE A 179 5.66 6.94 8.10
N ALA A 180 5.71 8.25 7.80
CA ALA A 180 6.20 9.24 8.75
C ALA A 180 5.21 9.48 9.92
N ASN A 181 3.91 9.40 9.65
CA ASN A 181 2.83 9.66 10.60
C ASN A 181 1.46 9.19 10.04
N GLN A 182 0.39 9.42 10.79
CA GLN A 182 -0.99 9.07 10.40
C GLN A 182 -1.45 9.71 9.09
N ALA A 183 -1.10 10.98 8.86
CA ALA A 183 -1.53 11.68 7.64
C ALA A 183 -0.83 11.08 6.41
N ASP A 184 0.47 10.77 6.52
CA ASP A 184 1.22 10.10 5.45
C ASP A 184 0.65 8.70 5.16
N ALA A 185 0.31 7.94 6.21
CA ALA A 185 -0.35 6.64 6.06
C ALA A 185 -1.73 6.75 5.37
N LEU A 186 -2.59 7.68 5.81
CA LEU A 186 -3.90 7.91 5.19
C LEU A 186 -3.77 8.36 3.72
N GLY A 187 -2.82 9.25 3.44
CA GLY A 187 -2.49 9.66 2.07
C GLY A 187 -2.13 8.46 1.20
N TYR A 188 -1.24 7.61 1.69
CA TYR A 188 -0.77 6.43 0.96
C TYR A 188 -1.84 5.35 0.78
N LEU A 189 -2.64 5.07 1.81
CA LEU A 189 -3.72 4.08 1.72
C LEU A 189 -4.79 4.51 0.72
N ASN A 190 -5.16 5.79 0.72
CA ASN A 190 -6.07 6.33 -0.29
C ASN A 190 -5.45 6.25 -1.68
N PHE A 191 -4.16 6.54 -1.84
CA PHE A 191 -3.47 6.35 -3.12
C PHE A 191 -3.53 4.89 -3.62
N ILE A 192 -3.27 3.91 -2.75
CA ILE A 192 -3.40 2.48 -3.07
C ILE A 192 -4.83 2.17 -3.52
N ALA A 193 -5.84 2.60 -2.74
CA ALA A 193 -7.24 2.34 -3.07
C ALA A 193 -7.63 2.97 -4.42
N GLY A 194 -7.11 4.16 -4.73
CA GLY A 194 -7.28 4.82 -6.02
C GLY A 194 -6.66 4.02 -7.17
N GLU A 195 -5.40 3.58 -7.06
CA GLU A 195 -4.75 2.79 -8.10
C GLU A 195 -5.49 1.46 -8.35
N LEU A 196 -5.90 0.76 -7.29
CA LEU A 196 -6.59 -0.53 -7.40
C LEU A 196 -8.01 -0.44 -7.94
N THR A 197 -8.65 0.74 -7.86
CA THR A 197 -10.02 0.96 -8.37
C THR A 197 -10.06 1.66 -9.72
N LEU A 198 -8.95 2.24 -10.18
CA LEU A 198 -8.90 3.10 -11.38
C LEU A 198 -9.48 2.43 -12.63
N LYS A 199 -9.15 1.17 -12.86
CA LYS A 199 -9.56 0.44 -14.07
C LYS A 199 -11.08 0.23 -14.11
N ASP A 200 -11.64 -0.22 -12.99
CA ASP A 200 -13.03 -0.70 -12.93
C ASP A 200 -14.01 0.40 -12.52
N SER A 201 -13.53 1.40 -11.77
CA SER A 201 -14.33 2.52 -11.28
C SER A 201 -13.51 3.83 -11.24
N PRO A 202 -13.28 4.50 -12.39
CA PRO A 202 -12.57 5.78 -12.44
C PRO A 202 -13.17 6.85 -11.52
N LEU A 203 -14.50 6.88 -11.39
CA LEU A 203 -15.19 7.81 -10.48
C LEU A 203 -14.78 7.56 -9.03
N GLU A 204 -14.78 6.31 -8.58
CA GLU A 204 -14.36 5.99 -7.21
C GLU A 204 -12.86 6.30 -7.02
N ALA A 205 -12.02 5.92 -7.98
CA ALA A 205 -10.59 6.19 -7.93
C ALA A 205 -10.28 7.68 -7.77
N SER A 206 -11.00 8.58 -8.48
CA SER A 206 -10.80 10.02 -8.28
C SER A 206 -11.07 10.49 -6.86
N ARG A 207 -12.06 9.90 -6.17
CA ARG A 207 -12.38 10.29 -4.79
C ARG A 207 -11.22 9.91 -3.87
N TYR A 208 -10.68 8.71 -4.03
CA TYR A 208 -9.51 8.28 -3.27
C TYR A 208 -8.26 9.12 -3.60
N PHE A 209 -7.98 9.42 -4.87
CA PHE A 209 -6.83 10.26 -5.21
C PHE A 209 -6.95 11.69 -4.65
N LEU A 210 -8.14 12.28 -4.71
CA LEU A 210 -8.38 13.59 -4.10
C LEU A 210 -8.25 13.54 -2.57
N GLU A 211 -8.74 12.47 -1.93
CA GLU A 211 -8.58 12.28 -0.49
C GLU A 211 -7.11 12.08 -0.11
N ALA A 212 -6.36 11.30 -0.88
CA ALA A 212 -4.93 11.11 -0.70
C ALA A 212 -4.17 12.44 -0.71
N LEU A 213 -4.53 13.35 -1.63
CA LEU A 213 -3.91 14.67 -1.78
C LEU A 213 -4.35 15.68 -0.70
N ARG A 214 -5.37 15.38 0.10
CA ARG A 214 -5.75 16.21 1.26
C ARG A 214 -4.85 15.99 2.47
N HIS A 215 -4.27 14.80 2.59
CA HIS A 215 -3.38 14.48 3.70
C HIS A 215 -1.96 14.99 3.45
N GLU A 216 -1.32 15.55 4.47
CA GLU A 216 0.11 15.84 4.41
C GLU A 216 0.90 14.53 4.38
N GLY A 217 1.82 14.40 3.42
CA GLY A 217 2.58 13.16 3.26
C GLY A 217 3.33 13.10 1.95
N SER A 218 4.06 12.00 1.79
CA SER A 218 4.91 11.69 0.64
C SER A 218 4.12 11.64 -0.68
N VAL A 219 2.87 11.20 -0.65
CA VAL A 219 2.04 11.04 -1.86
C VAL A 219 1.84 12.34 -2.63
N LYS A 220 1.85 13.51 -1.97
CA LYS A 220 1.70 14.80 -2.64
C LYS A 220 2.81 15.09 -3.66
N THR A 221 3.97 14.45 -3.51
CA THR A 221 5.10 14.61 -4.45
C THR A 221 5.11 13.55 -5.54
N TYR A 222 4.18 12.59 -5.52
CA TYR A 222 4.16 11.50 -6.50
C TYR A 222 3.62 12.00 -7.82
N PRO A 223 4.40 12.03 -8.91
CA PRO A 223 3.92 12.54 -10.19
C PRO A 223 2.72 11.74 -10.73
N VAL A 224 2.73 10.42 -10.45
CA VAL A 224 1.74 9.49 -10.98
C VAL A 224 0.32 9.81 -10.53
N ILE A 225 0.09 10.25 -9.28
CA ILE A 225 -1.27 10.52 -8.79
C ILE A 225 -1.95 11.64 -9.58
N TYR A 226 -1.20 12.68 -9.96
CA TYR A 226 -1.72 13.77 -10.78
C TYR A 226 -1.95 13.32 -12.22
N ALA A 227 -1.05 12.51 -12.79
CA ALA A 227 -1.27 11.92 -14.10
C ALA A 227 -2.54 11.04 -14.12
N ARG A 228 -2.82 10.29 -13.05
CA ARG A 228 -4.07 9.53 -12.92
C ARG A 228 -5.30 10.41 -12.85
N LEU A 229 -5.24 11.50 -12.09
CA LEU A 229 -6.34 12.48 -12.06
C LEU A 229 -6.60 13.05 -13.44
N GLY A 230 -5.56 13.38 -14.21
CA GLY A 230 -5.68 13.80 -15.62
C GLY A 230 -6.42 12.77 -16.48
N VAL A 231 -6.08 11.50 -16.36
CA VAL A 231 -6.79 10.40 -17.05
C VAL A 231 -8.25 10.31 -16.60
N VAL A 232 -8.53 10.38 -15.30
CA VAL A 232 -9.90 10.28 -14.80
C VAL A 232 -10.75 11.45 -15.29
N TYR A 233 -10.25 12.68 -15.21
CA TYR A 233 -10.96 13.86 -15.73
C TYR A 233 -11.19 13.75 -17.24
N ALA A 234 -10.22 13.24 -18.00
CA ALA A 234 -10.38 13.02 -19.43
C ALA A 234 -11.52 12.04 -19.75
N VAL A 235 -11.48 10.85 -19.14
CA VAL A 235 -12.44 9.77 -19.44
C VAL A 235 -13.83 10.05 -18.89
N ARG A 236 -13.91 10.53 -17.65
CA ARG A 236 -15.18 10.71 -16.93
C ARG A 236 -15.92 11.96 -17.39
N ASP A 237 -15.20 13.07 -17.52
CA ASP A 237 -15.82 14.39 -17.66
C ASP A 237 -15.64 14.95 -19.08
N PHE A 238 -14.43 14.93 -19.62
CA PHE A 238 -14.14 15.57 -20.92
C PHE A 238 -14.75 14.79 -22.08
N ASP A 239 -14.48 13.48 -22.21
CA ASP A 239 -14.91 12.70 -23.37
C ASP A 239 -16.45 12.72 -23.59
N PRO A 240 -17.30 12.61 -22.56
CA PRO A 240 -18.74 12.76 -22.73
C PRO A 240 -19.15 14.18 -23.13
N LEU A 241 -18.58 15.21 -22.49
CA LEU A 241 -18.90 16.62 -22.78
C LEU A 241 -18.46 17.01 -24.19
N ALA A 242 -17.25 16.64 -24.58
CA ALA A 242 -16.72 16.89 -25.92
C ALA A 242 -17.60 16.23 -26.99
N ARG A 243 -17.99 14.96 -26.81
CA ARG A 243 -18.90 14.27 -27.75
C ARG A 243 -20.27 14.96 -27.84
N LYS A 244 -20.84 15.36 -26.71
CA LYS A 244 -22.12 16.09 -26.66
C LYS A 244 -22.02 17.44 -27.37
N PHE A 245 -20.93 18.16 -27.15
CA PHE A 245 -20.64 19.43 -27.81
C PHE A 245 -20.51 19.24 -29.33
N GLU A 246 -19.67 18.30 -29.76
CA GLU A 246 -19.46 18.03 -31.18
C GLU A 246 -20.77 17.64 -31.89
N ALA A 247 -21.55 16.72 -31.32
CA ALA A 247 -22.81 16.27 -31.90
C ALA A 247 -23.83 17.42 -32.06
N ARG A 248 -23.82 18.39 -31.13
CA ARG A 248 -24.81 19.47 -31.14
C ARG A 248 -24.38 20.69 -31.93
N TYR A 249 -23.09 21.04 -31.94
CA TYR A 249 -22.63 22.36 -32.39
C TYR A 249 -21.55 22.32 -33.48
N LYS A 250 -20.91 21.18 -33.77
CA LYS A 250 -19.84 21.12 -34.78
C LYS A 250 -20.37 21.46 -36.17
N GLY A 251 -19.71 22.41 -36.83
CA GLY A 251 -20.08 22.86 -38.18
C GLY A 251 -21.36 23.72 -38.24
N LYS A 252 -21.86 24.21 -37.11
CA LYS A 252 -23.03 25.10 -37.02
C LYS A 252 -22.59 26.50 -36.59
N ASP A 253 -23.48 27.47 -36.79
CA ASP A 253 -23.26 28.84 -36.33
C ASP A 253 -23.08 28.89 -34.80
N VAL A 254 -22.20 29.80 -34.37
CA VAL A 254 -21.96 30.06 -32.94
C VAL A 254 -23.19 30.73 -32.35
N THR A 255 -23.75 30.07 -31.34
CA THR A 255 -24.91 30.51 -30.54
C THR A 255 -24.49 30.75 -29.08
N PRO A 256 -25.25 31.55 -28.30
CA PRO A 256 -25.00 31.67 -26.86
C PRO A 256 -24.93 30.31 -26.14
N GLU A 257 -25.79 29.37 -26.51
CA GLU A 257 -25.81 28.02 -25.94
C GLU A 257 -24.55 27.24 -26.29
N SER A 258 -24.03 27.38 -27.52
CA SER A 258 -22.77 26.76 -27.91
C SER A 258 -21.58 27.32 -27.12
N GLN A 259 -21.57 28.62 -26.82
CA GLN A 259 -20.51 29.24 -26.02
C GLN A 259 -20.52 28.73 -24.57
N VAL A 260 -21.70 28.60 -23.97
CA VAL A 260 -21.85 28.01 -22.61
C VAL A 260 -21.38 26.56 -22.60
N ALA A 261 -21.82 25.74 -23.56
CA ALA A 261 -21.41 24.34 -23.64
C ALA A 261 -19.89 24.19 -23.88
N LEU A 262 -19.29 25.09 -24.65
CA LEU A 262 -17.83 25.12 -24.84
C LEU A 262 -17.09 25.52 -23.56
N ALA A 263 -17.63 26.47 -22.79
CA ALA A 263 -17.05 26.88 -21.52
C ALA A 263 -17.05 25.72 -20.50
N GLU A 264 -18.12 24.89 -20.47
CA GLU A 264 -18.16 23.68 -19.64
C GLU A 264 -17.05 22.68 -20.03
N VAL A 265 -16.83 22.47 -21.33
CA VAL A 265 -15.71 21.63 -21.81
C VAL A 265 -14.38 22.20 -21.36
N TYR A 266 -14.17 23.51 -21.48
CA TYR A 266 -12.91 24.16 -21.10
C TYR A 266 -12.63 24.10 -19.60
N GLN A 267 -13.64 24.18 -18.73
CA GLN A 267 -13.44 24.01 -17.29
C GLN A 267 -12.85 22.63 -16.95
N VAL A 268 -13.25 21.58 -17.67
CA VAL A 268 -12.69 20.25 -17.49
C VAL A 268 -11.28 20.15 -18.09
N VAL A 269 -11.06 20.74 -19.26
CA VAL A 269 -9.72 20.81 -19.88
C VAL A 269 -8.73 21.51 -18.94
N ASP A 270 -9.14 22.57 -18.26
CA ASP A 270 -8.28 23.29 -17.30
C ASP A 270 -7.84 22.38 -16.14
N LYS A 271 -8.73 21.50 -15.63
CA LYS A 271 -8.39 20.49 -14.61
C LYS A 271 -7.41 19.43 -15.13
N ILE A 272 -7.60 18.97 -16.37
CA ILE A 272 -6.71 18.00 -17.02
C ILE A 272 -5.32 18.61 -17.22
N VAL A 273 -5.26 19.86 -17.69
CA VAL A 273 -4.02 20.62 -17.89
C VAL A 273 -3.28 20.83 -16.56
N ASP A 274 -3.97 21.26 -15.50
CA ASP A 274 -3.35 21.38 -14.17
C ASP A 274 -2.78 20.05 -13.69
N ALA A 275 -3.55 18.97 -13.79
CA ALA A 275 -3.13 17.65 -13.34
C ALA A 275 -1.88 17.13 -14.10
N TYR A 276 -1.86 17.19 -15.42
CA TYR A 276 -0.66 16.77 -16.17
C TYR A 276 0.51 17.73 -16.00
N ALA A 277 0.29 19.03 -15.84
CA ALA A 277 1.37 19.98 -15.54
C ALA A 277 2.02 19.66 -14.19
N ARG A 278 1.25 19.30 -13.16
CA ARG A 278 1.80 18.84 -11.87
C ARG A 278 2.60 17.55 -12.01
N ALA A 279 2.09 16.59 -12.78
CA ALA A 279 2.82 15.35 -13.05
C ALA A 279 4.18 15.62 -13.73
N VAL A 280 4.19 16.45 -14.78
CA VAL A 280 5.43 16.83 -15.48
C VAL A 280 6.38 17.60 -14.55
N ALA A 281 5.87 18.56 -13.78
CA ALA A 281 6.67 19.36 -12.85
C ALA A 281 7.33 18.49 -11.77
N LEU A 282 6.55 17.62 -11.11
CA LEU A 282 7.05 16.76 -10.03
C LEU A 282 7.98 15.66 -10.52
N SER A 283 7.78 15.16 -11.75
CA SER A 283 8.67 14.15 -12.32
C SER A 283 10.08 14.67 -12.62
N GLY A 284 10.24 15.99 -12.76
CA GLY A 284 11.52 16.65 -12.94
C GLY A 284 12.39 15.99 -14.01
N THR A 285 13.62 15.67 -13.63
CA THR A 285 14.59 14.92 -14.45
C THR A 285 14.85 13.52 -13.88
N ASP A 286 13.93 12.98 -13.09
CA ASP A 286 14.11 11.67 -12.47
C ASP A 286 14.03 10.57 -13.54
N ALA A 287 15.10 9.77 -13.63
CA ALA A 287 15.22 8.69 -14.60
C ALA A 287 14.09 7.66 -14.47
N GLN A 288 13.55 7.46 -13.25
CA GLN A 288 12.45 6.52 -13.04
C GLN A 288 11.17 6.93 -13.78
N TYR A 289 10.99 8.23 -14.06
CA TYR A 289 9.81 8.78 -14.71
C TYR A 289 10.06 9.20 -16.15
N GLU A 290 11.27 9.07 -16.71
CA GLU A 290 11.61 9.64 -18.03
C GLU A 290 10.60 9.26 -19.12
N VAL A 291 10.27 7.96 -19.22
CA VAL A 291 9.30 7.45 -20.21
C VAL A 291 7.89 7.96 -19.93
N ALA A 292 7.45 7.92 -18.67
CA ALA A 292 6.11 8.34 -18.27
C ALA A 292 5.92 9.85 -18.46
N ARG A 293 6.94 10.64 -18.09
CA ARG A 293 6.99 12.10 -18.25
C ARG A 293 6.84 12.52 -19.69
N ARG A 294 7.51 11.85 -20.65
CA ARG A 294 7.31 12.14 -22.08
C ARG A 294 5.84 12.02 -22.48
N ARG A 295 5.20 10.92 -22.08
CA ARG A 295 3.77 10.70 -22.35
C ARG A 295 2.89 11.75 -21.67
N TRP A 296 3.14 12.08 -20.41
CA TRP A 296 2.39 13.12 -19.70
C TRP A 296 2.54 14.50 -20.35
N LEU A 297 3.72 14.82 -20.87
CA LEU A 297 3.96 16.06 -21.62
C LEU A 297 3.23 16.07 -22.97
N GLU A 298 3.17 14.94 -23.67
CA GLU A 298 2.37 14.80 -24.90
C GLU A 298 0.88 15.03 -24.64
N GLU A 299 0.35 14.42 -23.59
CA GLU A 299 -1.04 14.61 -23.15
C GLU A 299 -1.31 16.07 -22.75
N LEU A 300 -0.41 16.67 -21.95
CA LEU A 300 -0.46 18.07 -21.57
C LEU A 300 -0.48 19.00 -22.78
N ASN A 301 0.44 18.80 -23.73
CA ASN A 301 0.51 19.59 -24.96
C ASN A 301 -0.79 19.52 -25.75
N ARG A 302 -1.40 18.32 -25.85
CA ARG A 302 -2.65 18.14 -26.57
C ARG A 302 -3.79 18.93 -25.92
N PHE A 303 -4.02 18.74 -24.62
CA PHE A 303 -5.10 19.42 -23.92
C PHE A 303 -4.88 20.92 -23.79
N TYR A 304 -3.63 21.35 -23.61
CA TYR A 304 -3.28 22.77 -23.58
C TYR A 304 -3.64 23.46 -24.91
N LYS A 305 -3.26 22.85 -26.04
CA LYS A 305 -3.59 23.34 -27.38
C LYS A 305 -5.09 23.45 -27.65
N THR A 306 -5.88 22.50 -27.15
CA THR A 306 -7.36 22.54 -27.23
C THR A 306 -7.92 23.82 -26.61
N ARG A 307 -7.30 24.32 -25.54
CA ARG A 307 -7.73 25.51 -24.80
C ARG A 307 -7.11 26.82 -25.29
N HIS A 308 -5.98 26.76 -26.00
CA HIS A 308 -5.12 27.90 -26.33
C HIS A 308 -4.89 28.06 -27.84
N ASN A 309 -5.94 27.92 -28.66
CA ASN A 309 -5.88 28.16 -30.10
C ASN A 309 -4.73 27.42 -30.82
N ASN A 310 -4.49 26.16 -30.43
CA ASN A 310 -3.40 25.33 -30.94
C ASN A 310 -1.97 25.86 -30.68
N SER A 311 -1.81 26.84 -29.78
CA SER A 311 -0.53 27.34 -29.31
C SER A 311 -0.05 26.61 -28.05
N LEU A 312 1.26 26.66 -27.81
CA LEU A 312 1.93 26.25 -26.56
C LEU A 312 2.47 27.45 -25.77
N ASP A 313 2.21 28.68 -26.23
CA ASP A 313 2.67 29.90 -25.56
C ASP A 313 2.18 29.94 -24.12
N GLY A 314 3.11 30.10 -23.17
CA GLY A 314 2.80 30.12 -21.74
C GLY A 314 2.78 28.75 -21.05
N LEU A 315 2.91 27.64 -21.78
CA LEU A 315 2.90 26.31 -21.18
C LEU A 315 4.08 26.08 -20.22
N GLU A 316 5.29 26.48 -20.60
CA GLU A 316 6.47 26.35 -19.71
C GLU A 316 6.29 27.15 -18.42
N THR A 317 5.72 28.36 -18.52
CA THR A 317 5.39 29.19 -17.35
C THR A 317 4.32 28.53 -16.48
N LEU A 318 3.34 27.85 -17.08
CA LEU A 318 2.35 27.07 -16.35
C LEU A 318 3.02 25.92 -15.58
N ILE A 319 3.84 25.10 -16.24
CA ILE A 319 4.55 23.97 -15.62
C ILE A 319 5.42 24.46 -14.45
N ALA A 320 6.15 25.57 -14.64
CA ALA A 320 7.01 26.13 -13.60
C ALA A 320 6.24 26.60 -12.34
N ASN A 321 4.98 27.00 -12.49
CA ASN A 321 4.19 27.62 -11.41
C ASN A 321 3.03 26.77 -10.91
N VAL A 322 2.71 25.63 -11.52
CA VAL A 322 1.50 24.86 -11.20
C VAL A 322 1.49 24.37 -9.74
N LEU A 323 2.65 24.02 -9.19
CA LEU A 323 2.79 23.50 -7.82
C LEU A 323 2.58 24.57 -6.74
N THR A 324 2.62 25.86 -7.10
CA THR A 324 2.35 26.96 -6.15
C THR A 324 0.87 27.27 -5.99
N LYS A 325 0.02 26.65 -6.83
CA LYS A 325 -1.43 26.83 -6.83
C LYS A 325 -2.12 25.66 -6.12
N PRO A 326 -3.25 25.89 -5.43
CA PRO A 326 -4.10 24.81 -4.96
C PRO A 326 -4.63 23.98 -6.14
N LEU A 327 -4.98 22.72 -5.87
CA LEU A 327 -5.69 21.91 -6.86
C LEU A 327 -7.06 22.53 -7.17
N PRO A 328 -7.47 22.62 -8.45
CA PRO A 328 -8.69 23.28 -8.90
C PRO A 328 -10.00 22.50 -8.66
#